data_AF-A0A2W4WIW9-F1
#
_entry.id   AF-A0A2W4WIW9-F1
#
_cell.length_a   1.000
_cell.length_b   1.000
_cell.length_c   1.000
_cell.angle_alpha   90.00
_cell.angle_beta   90.00
_cell.angle_gamma   90.00
#
_symmetry.space_group_name_H-M   'P 1'
#
loop_
_entity.id
_entity.type
_entity.pdbx_description
1 polymer ?
#
loop_
_entity_poly.entity_id
_entity_poly.type
_entity_poly.pdbx_seq_one_letter_code
_entity_poly.pdbx_strand_id
1 'polypeptide(L)'
;MNNNSASIISASQPATLGDRLRGIAEELRQETDTQIKATSRILGAAAQMAQNHDQLIGDVVEMVEEDLDRRDQGESLTTYTVPDLKQEFKTLKAAKAHFGVKANSWDSLATKLNEANRIPISSETWIPNNTHSQVLERLDAIELKIISLQGSMEQVLELLQEMVKQS
;
A
#
# COMPACT_ATOMS: atom_id res chain seq x y z
N MET A 1 21.13 -27.84 81.52
CA MET A 1 22.22 -27.56 80.57
C MET A 1 21.57 -27.39 79.20
N ASN A 2 21.17 -26.15 78.86
CA ASN A 2 21.87 -25.29 77.90
C ASN A 2 22.09 -25.96 76.54
N ASN A 3 21.41 -25.48 75.50
CA ASN A 3 22.05 -24.65 74.46
C ASN A 3 21.02 -24.03 73.52
N ASN A 4 21.04 -22.69 73.51
CA ASN A 4 20.36 -21.80 72.58
C ASN A 4 20.66 -22.17 71.12
N SER A 5 19.65 -22.13 70.28
CA SER A 5 19.81 -21.78 68.86
C SER A 5 18.57 -21.04 68.41
N ALA A 6 18.42 -19.83 68.95
CA ALA A 6 17.59 -18.81 68.32
C ALA A 6 18.19 -18.55 66.93
N SER A 7 17.52 -19.08 65.91
CA SER A 7 17.75 -18.72 64.52
C SER A 7 17.55 -17.22 64.41
N ILE A 8 18.64 -16.47 64.31
CA ILE A 8 18.64 -15.04 64.07
C ILE A 8 18.15 -14.88 62.64
N ILE A 9 16.84 -14.71 62.50
CA ILE A 9 16.22 -14.20 61.27
C ILE A 9 16.89 -12.84 61.04
N SER A 10 17.77 -12.78 60.05
CA SER A 10 18.37 -11.53 59.59
C SER A 10 17.23 -10.63 59.17
N ALA A 11 16.86 -9.69 60.05
CA ALA A 11 15.95 -8.62 59.74
C ALA A 11 16.45 -7.94 58.47
N SER A 12 15.62 -7.94 57.42
CA SER A 12 15.86 -7.24 56.17
C SER A 12 16.23 -5.80 56.49
N GLN A 13 17.49 -5.42 56.30
CA GLN A 13 17.87 -4.03 56.40
C GLN A 13 17.09 -3.25 55.33
N PRO A 14 16.51 -2.09 55.67
CA PRO A 14 15.81 -1.27 54.70
C PRO A 14 16.82 -0.87 53.61
N ALA A 15 16.45 -1.12 52.34
CA ALA A 15 17.28 -0.83 51.18
C ALA A 15 17.83 0.61 51.28
N THR A 16 19.16 0.71 51.27
CA THR A 16 19.81 2.00 51.44
C THR A 16 19.59 2.87 50.21
N LEU A 17 19.74 4.19 50.35
CA LEU A 17 19.61 5.12 49.21
C LEU A 17 20.57 4.75 48.06
N GLY A 18 21.75 4.23 48.39
CA GLY A 18 22.72 3.72 47.42
C GLY A 18 22.20 2.52 46.63
N ASP A 19 21.49 1.60 47.28
CA ASP A 19 20.88 0.45 46.60
C ASP A 19 19.77 0.90 45.64
N ARG A 20 18.99 1.91 46.02
CA ARG A 20 17.96 2.51 45.16
C ARG A 20 18.57 3.21 43.94
N LEU A 21 19.63 4.01 44.14
CA LEU A 21 20.36 4.65 43.05
C LEU A 21 20.99 3.63 42.10
N ARG A 22 21.51 2.52 42.63
CA ARG A 22 22.06 1.43 41.81
C ARG A 22 20.98 0.70 41.02
N GLY A 23 19.80 0.52 41.62
CA GLY A 23 18.62 0.00 40.92
C GLY A 23 18.21 0.89 39.76
N ILE A 24 18.05 2.20 40.00
CA ILE A 24 17.69 3.18 38.95
C ILE A 24 18.75 3.22 37.84
N ALA A 25 20.04 3.15 38.19
CA ALA A 25 21.11 3.14 37.19
C ALA A 25 21.09 1.87 36.31
N GLU A 26 20.78 0.71 36.89
CA GLU A 26 20.63 -0.54 36.12
C GLU A 26 19.39 -0.50 35.23
N GLU A 27 18.27 0.03 35.73
CA GLU A 27 17.01 0.19 35.00
C GLU A 27 17.18 1.12 33.78
N LEU A 28 17.84 2.28 33.99
CA LEU A 28 18.19 3.21 32.90
C LEU A 28 19.09 2.56 31.84
N ARG A 29 20.05 1.72 32.25
CA ARG A 29 20.92 1.01 31.32
C ARG A 29 20.11 0.00 30.49
N GLN A 30 19.25 -0.78 31.14
CA GLN A 30 18.42 -1.79 30.48
C GLN A 30 17.40 -1.16 29.50
N GLU A 31 16.83 -0.01 29.86
CA GLU A 31 15.97 0.76 28.97
C GLU A 31 16.74 1.28 27.76
N THR A 32 17.94 1.83 27.97
CA THR A 32 18.82 2.30 26.89
C THR A 32 19.13 1.16 25.91
N ASP A 33 19.50 -0.03 26.41
CA ASP A 33 19.78 -1.19 25.56
C ASP A 33 18.54 -1.64 24.76
N THR A 34 17.38 -1.59 25.40
CA THR A 34 16.10 -1.91 24.75
C THR A 34 15.77 -0.91 23.65
N GLN A 35 15.98 0.39 23.90
CA GLN A 35 15.76 1.45 22.94
C GLN A 35 16.72 1.37 21.76
N ILE A 36 18.00 1.09 22.00
CA ILE A 36 19.00 0.86 20.94
C ILE A 36 18.56 -0.31 20.05
N LYS A 37 18.11 -1.42 20.67
CA LYS A 37 17.62 -2.59 19.93
C LYS A 37 16.37 -2.29 19.12
N ALA A 38 15.40 -1.58 19.68
CA ALA A 38 14.19 -1.17 18.96
C ALA A 38 14.54 -0.26 17.78
N THR A 39 15.39 0.73 17.99
CA THR A 39 15.82 1.69 16.97
C THR A 39 16.56 1.00 15.83
N SER A 40 17.45 0.05 16.14
CA SER A 40 18.17 -0.74 15.12
C SER A 40 17.22 -1.56 14.24
N ARG A 41 16.17 -2.15 14.82
CA ARG A 41 15.14 -2.89 14.09
C ARG A 41 14.30 -1.99 13.20
N ILE A 42 13.91 -0.82 13.70
CA ILE A 42 13.17 0.18 12.91
C ILE A 42 14.03 0.64 11.72
N LEU A 43 15.31 0.93 11.93
CA LEU A 43 16.23 1.33 10.87
C LEU A 43 16.40 0.22 9.82
N GLY A 44 16.53 -1.04 10.25
CA GLY A 44 16.59 -2.18 9.33
C GLY A 44 15.33 -2.35 8.50
N ALA A 45 14.15 -2.22 9.12
CA ALA A 45 12.87 -2.25 8.41
C ALA A 45 12.73 -1.08 7.42
N ALA A 46 13.14 0.13 7.82
CA ALA A 46 13.13 1.30 6.95
C ALA A 46 14.07 1.13 5.73
N ALA A 47 15.26 0.55 5.94
CA ALA A 47 16.18 0.25 4.85
C ALA A 47 15.57 -0.77 3.86
N GLN A 48 14.91 -1.81 4.37
CA GLN A 48 14.21 -2.78 3.52
C GLN A 48 13.04 -2.14 2.76
N MET A 49 12.29 -1.24 3.40
CA MET A 49 11.21 -0.49 2.74
C MET A 49 11.74 0.41 1.63
N ALA A 50 12.86 1.10 1.86
CA ALA A 50 13.50 1.92 0.83
C ALA A 50 13.93 1.08 -0.37
N GLN A 51 14.57 -0.07 -0.14
CA GLN A 51 14.95 -0.99 -1.21
C GLN A 51 13.75 -1.50 -2.01
N ASN A 52 12.67 -1.89 -1.33
CA ASN A 52 11.44 -2.31 -2.01
C ASN A 52 10.81 -1.17 -2.82
N HIS A 53 10.90 0.06 -2.32
CA HIS A 53 10.39 1.24 -3.02
C HIS A 53 11.22 1.57 -4.26
N ASP A 54 12.55 1.48 -4.18
CA ASP A 54 13.43 1.67 -5.34
C ASP A 54 13.16 0.62 -6.43
N GLN A 55 12.91 -0.63 -6.03
CA GLN A 55 12.49 -1.68 -6.97
C GLN A 55 11.14 -1.36 -7.61
N LEU A 56 10.14 -0.98 -6.82
CA LEU A 56 8.82 -0.63 -7.33
C LEU A 56 8.89 0.53 -8.33
N ILE A 57 9.74 1.54 -8.07
CA ILE A 57 9.99 2.63 -9.02
C ILE A 57 10.52 2.06 -10.34
N GLY A 58 11.51 1.16 -10.29
CA GLY A 58 12.06 0.50 -11.48
C GLY A 58 10.99 -0.25 -12.27
N ASP A 59 10.20 -1.09 -11.61
CA ASP A 59 9.14 -1.89 -12.25
C ASP A 59 8.06 -0.99 -12.89
N VAL A 60 7.71 0.12 -12.24
CA VAL A 60 6.75 1.09 -12.80
C VAL A 60 7.34 1.83 -14.00
N VAL A 61 8.63 2.18 -13.97
CA VAL A 61 9.30 2.79 -15.13
C VAL A 61 9.30 1.84 -16.31
N GLU A 62 9.69 0.57 -16.12
CA GLU A 62 9.67 -0.45 -17.17
C GLU A 62 8.28 -0.64 -17.75
N MET A 63 7.25 -0.74 -16.90
CA MET A 63 5.86 -0.88 -17.36
C MET A 63 5.36 0.34 -18.12
N VAL A 64 5.74 1.55 -17.70
CA VAL A 64 5.39 2.79 -18.42
C VAL A 64 6.12 2.87 -19.75
N GLU A 65 7.40 2.50 -19.80
CA GLU A 65 8.17 2.43 -21.05
C GLU A 65 7.57 1.39 -22.00
N GLU A 66 7.22 0.20 -21.51
CA GLU A 66 6.52 -0.81 -22.30
C GLU A 66 5.17 -0.31 -22.82
N ASP A 67 4.40 0.41 -22.00
CA ASP A 67 3.12 0.98 -22.42
C ASP A 67 3.30 2.07 -23.47
N LEU A 68 4.35 2.90 -23.37
CA LEU A 68 4.69 3.90 -24.38
C LEU A 68 5.13 3.23 -25.70
N ASP A 69 6.01 2.23 -25.62
CA ASP A 69 6.45 1.48 -26.79
C ASP A 69 5.29 0.72 -27.45
N ARG A 70 4.34 0.18 -26.68
CA ARG A 70 3.12 -0.42 -27.21
C ARG A 70 2.21 0.59 -27.91
N ARG A 71 2.19 1.85 -27.46
CA ARG A 71 1.45 2.92 -28.15
C ARG A 71 2.15 3.30 -29.45
N ASP A 72 3.47 3.43 -29.42
CA ASP A 72 4.26 3.76 -30.60
C ASP A 72 4.29 2.62 -31.64
N GLN A 73 4.24 1.35 -31.21
CA GLN A 73 4.23 0.19 -32.11
C GLN A 73 2.83 -0.36 -32.44
N GLY A 74 1.80 -0.01 -31.66
CA GLY A 74 0.43 -0.49 -31.79
C GLY A 74 -0.56 0.52 -32.36
N GLU A 75 -0.25 1.82 -32.35
CA GLU A 75 -1.06 2.85 -33.00
C GLU A 75 -0.41 3.33 -34.31
N SER A 76 -0.17 2.41 -35.24
CA SER A 76 -0.38 2.79 -36.63
C SER A 76 -1.89 2.98 -36.83
N LEU A 77 -2.42 4.10 -36.33
CA LEU A 77 -3.76 4.60 -36.62
C LEU A 77 -3.81 4.79 -38.13
N THR A 78 -4.14 3.72 -38.86
CA THR A 78 -4.51 3.77 -40.27
C THR A 78 -5.75 4.64 -40.33
N THR A 79 -5.51 5.94 -40.48
CA THR A 79 -6.54 6.93 -40.66
C THR A 79 -7.01 6.75 -42.09
N TYR A 80 -8.16 6.12 -42.25
CA TYR A 80 -8.72 5.89 -43.57
C TYR A 80 -9.23 7.22 -44.11
N THR A 81 -8.53 7.78 -45.09
CA THR A 81 -9.00 8.96 -45.81
C THR A 81 -9.79 8.53 -47.05
N VAL A 82 -10.75 9.37 -47.47
CA VAL A 82 -11.55 9.14 -48.69
C VAL A 82 -10.70 8.89 -49.95
N PRO A 83 -9.60 9.64 -50.22
CA PRO A 83 -8.78 9.35 -51.39
C PRO A 83 -8.09 7.98 -51.32
N ASP A 84 -7.58 7.56 -50.16
CA ASP A 84 -6.91 6.26 -49.99
C ASP A 84 -7.89 5.10 -50.24
N LEU A 85 -9.09 5.19 -49.66
CA LEU A 85 -10.16 4.20 -49.85
C LEU A 85 -10.63 4.11 -51.32
N LYS A 86 -10.65 5.23 -52.04
CA LYS A 86 -11.00 5.26 -53.47
C LYS A 86 -9.90 4.65 -54.33
N GLN A 87 -8.63 4.89 -53.98
CA GLN A 87 -7.48 4.34 -54.67
C GLN A 87 -7.44 2.81 -54.54
N GLU A 88 -7.73 2.28 -53.35
CA GLU A 88 -7.64 0.86 -53.05
C GLU A 88 -8.83 0.06 -53.59
N PHE A 89 -10.07 0.52 -53.38
CA PHE A 89 -11.26 -0.28 -53.68
C PHE A 89 -12.00 0.11 -54.96
N LYS A 90 -11.64 1.23 -55.62
CA LYS A 90 -12.20 1.80 -56.88
C LYS A 90 -13.71 2.09 -56.89
N THR A 91 -14.52 1.39 -56.10
CA THR A 91 -15.98 1.50 -55.99
C THR A 91 -16.41 1.35 -54.54
N LEU A 92 -17.43 2.13 -54.13
CA LEU A 92 -17.93 2.11 -52.75
C LEU A 92 -18.50 0.74 -52.37
N LYS A 93 -19.07 0.01 -53.35
CA LYS A 93 -19.63 -1.32 -53.14
C LYS A 93 -18.56 -2.35 -52.77
N ALA A 94 -17.38 -2.29 -53.41
CA ALA A 94 -16.27 -3.17 -53.10
C ALA A 94 -15.69 -2.89 -51.70
N ALA A 95 -15.51 -1.61 -51.36
CA ALA A 95 -15.05 -1.22 -50.03
C ALA A 95 -16.03 -1.68 -48.93
N LYS A 96 -17.33 -1.45 -49.12
CA LYS A 96 -18.36 -1.91 -48.18
C LYS A 96 -18.40 -3.42 -47.99
N ALA A 97 -18.18 -4.18 -49.06
CA ALA A 97 -18.13 -5.64 -48.98
C ALA A 97 -16.88 -6.11 -48.24
N HIS A 98 -15.74 -5.45 -48.46
CA HIS A 98 -14.47 -5.76 -47.80
C HIS A 98 -14.53 -5.52 -46.28
N PHE A 99 -15.07 -4.37 -45.85
CA PHE A 99 -15.13 -4.01 -44.43
C PHE A 99 -16.42 -4.47 -43.73
N GLY A 100 -17.41 -4.98 -44.47
CA GLY A 100 -18.71 -5.37 -43.90
C GLY A 100 -19.55 -4.21 -43.34
N VAL A 101 -19.19 -2.96 -43.63
CA VAL A 101 -19.82 -1.76 -43.07
C VAL A 101 -20.91 -1.21 -44.01
N LYS A 102 -22.09 -0.90 -43.44
CA LYS A 102 -23.17 -0.19 -44.16
C LYS A 102 -22.90 1.31 -44.17
N ALA A 103 -22.39 1.83 -45.29
CA ALA A 103 -22.21 3.26 -45.54
C ALA A 103 -22.95 3.74 -46.80
N ASN A 104 -23.39 5.00 -46.80
CA ASN A 104 -24.18 5.60 -47.89
C ASN A 104 -23.33 6.49 -48.80
N SER A 105 -22.15 6.90 -48.33
CA SER A 105 -21.15 7.68 -49.05
C SER A 105 -19.75 7.24 -48.64
N TRP A 106 -18.72 7.69 -49.38
CA TRP A 106 -17.33 7.46 -49.02
C TRP A 106 -16.95 8.14 -47.70
N ASP A 107 -17.45 9.36 -47.47
CA ASP A 107 -17.24 10.08 -46.22
C ASP A 107 -17.82 9.31 -45.03
N SER A 108 -19.06 8.81 -45.15
CA SER A 108 -19.65 7.97 -44.10
C SER A 108 -18.92 6.64 -43.90
N LEU A 109 -18.24 6.11 -44.93
CA LEU A 109 -17.44 4.89 -44.78
C LEU A 109 -16.13 5.21 -44.04
N ALA A 110 -15.42 6.25 -44.45
CA ALA A 110 -14.19 6.71 -43.80
C ALA A 110 -14.44 7.07 -42.33
N THR A 111 -15.50 7.83 -42.03
CA THR A 111 -15.89 8.16 -40.66
C THR A 111 -16.16 6.90 -39.84
N LYS A 112 -16.93 5.94 -40.37
CA LYS A 112 -17.22 4.68 -39.64
C LYS A 112 -16.00 3.80 -39.44
N LEU A 113 -15.08 3.76 -40.41
CA LEU A 113 -13.83 3.02 -40.26
C LEU A 113 -12.91 3.68 -39.23
N ASN A 114 -12.84 5.01 -39.21
CA ASN A 114 -12.06 5.77 -38.23
C ASN A 114 -12.71 5.78 -36.84
N GLU A 115 -14.05 5.71 -36.75
CA GLU A 115 -14.78 5.53 -35.49
C GLU A 115 -14.65 4.11 -34.94
N ALA A 116 -14.65 3.09 -35.80
CA ALA A 116 -14.39 1.72 -35.39
C ALA A 116 -12.91 1.47 -35.06
N ASN A 117 -11.99 2.19 -35.71
CA ASN A 117 -10.55 2.16 -35.43
C ASN A 117 -10.14 3.06 -34.26
N ARG A 118 -10.98 4.04 -33.90
CA ARG A 118 -11.03 4.58 -32.55
C ARG A 118 -11.57 3.47 -31.67
N ILE A 119 -10.68 2.58 -31.24
CA ILE A 119 -10.83 1.96 -29.93
C ILE A 119 -11.30 3.10 -29.01
N PRO A 120 -12.44 2.98 -28.33
CA PRO A 120 -12.77 3.97 -27.33
C PRO A 120 -11.56 3.96 -26.42
N ILE A 121 -10.84 5.08 -26.38
CA ILE A 121 -10.11 5.46 -25.20
C ILE A 121 -11.23 5.68 -24.19
N SER A 122 -11.81 4.58 -23.71
CA SER A 122 -12.34 4.49 -22.38
C SER A 122 -11.12 4.82 -21.55
N SER A 123 -10.99 6.10 -21.26
CA SER A 123 -10.72 6.58 -19.92
C SER A 123 -11.66 5.89 -18.92
N GLU A 124 -11.53 4.57 -18.81
CA GLU A 124 -11.75 3.75 -17.63
C GLU A 124 -10.37 3.12 -17.43
N THR A 125 -9.46 3.93 -16.91
CA THR A 125 -9.06 3.75 -15.52
C THR A 125 -8.44 2.38 -15.41
N TRP A 126 -7.10 2.36 -15.48
CA TRP A 126 -6.27 1.45 -14.71
C TRP A 126 -7.07 0.93 -13.50
N ILE A 127 -7.66 -0.26 -13.63
CA ILE A 127 -8.14 -1.03 -12.50
C ILE A 127 -6.88 -1.82 -12.13
N PRO A 128 -6.05 -1.35 -11.18
CA PRO A 128 -5.27 -2.32 -10.44
C PRO A 128 -6.31 -3.30 -9.91
N ASN A 129 -6.07 -4.60 -10.05
CA ASN A 129 -6.92 -5.68 -9.55
C ASN A 129 -7.02 -5.68 -8.02
N ASN A 130 -7.55 -4.58 -7.48
CA ASN A 130 -7.99 -4.35 -6.13
C ASN A 130 -9.36 -3.74 -6.33
N THR A 131 -10.34 -4.64 -6.50
CA THR A 131 -11.75 -4.32 -6.63
C THR A 131 -12.06 -3.20 -5.63
N HIS A 132 -12.65 -2.09 -6.06
CA HIS A 132 -13.06 -0.99 -5.17
C HIS A 132 -13.81 -1.52 -3.92
N SER A 133 -14.46 -2.68 -4.06
CA SER A 133 -15.03 -3.47 -2.97
C SER A 133 -14.02 -3.93 -1.90
N GLN A 134 -12.83 -4.43 -2.27
CA GLN A 134 -11.77 -4.81 -1.33
C GLN A 134 -11.15 -3.60 -0.62
N VAL A 135 -11.06 -2.45 -1.30
CA VAL A 135 -10.61 -1.20 -0.66
C VAL A 135 -11.62 -0.74 0.38
N LEU A 136 -12.91 -0.74 0.05
CA LEU A 136 -13.99 -0.43 1.01
C LEU A 136 -14.02 -1.41 2.18
N GLU A 137 -13.90 -2.71 1.92
CA GLU A 137 -13.85 -3.74 2.97
C GLU A 137 -12.64 -3.55 3.89
N ARG A 138 -11.48 -3.17 3.33
CA ARG A 138 -10.29 -2.85 4.12
C ARG A 138 -10.47 -1.57 4.95
N LEU A 139 -11.15 -0.56 4.42
CA LEU A 139 -11.49 0.67 5.14
C LEU A 139 -12.42 0.38 6.33
N ASP A 140 -13.48 -0.39 6.12
CA ASP A 140 -14.40 -0.81 7.19
C ASP A 140 -13.68 -1.65 8.26
N ALA A 141 -12.80 -2.57 7.84
CA ALA A 141 -11.99 -3.36 8.76
C ALA A 141 -10.98 -2.51 9.56
N ILE A 142 -10.47 -1.42 8.98
CA ILE A 142 -9.60 -0.47 9.67
C ILE A 142 -10.41 0.35 10.67
N GLU A 143 -11.60 0.84 10.29
CA GLU A 143 -12.48 1.62 11.17
C GLU A 143 -12.88 0.82 12.42
N LEU A 144 -13.29 -0.44 12.24
CA LEU A 144 -13.60 -1.35 13.35
C LEU A 144 -12.40 -1.57 14.29
N LYS A 145 -11.19 -1.69 13.73
CA LYS A 145 -9.96 -1.82 14.53
C LYS A 145 -9.66 -0.55 15.32
N ILE A 146 -9.88 0.62 14.75
CA ILE A 146 -9.67 1.90 15.43
C ILE A 146 -10.64 2.03 16.61
N ILE A 147 -11.92 1.70 16.40
CA ILE A 147 -12.94 1.71 17.46
C ILE A 147 -12.56 0.73 18.58
N SER A 148 -12.13 -0.48 18.23
CA SER A 148 -11.68 -1.48 19.22
C SER A 148 -10.44 -1.02 19.98
N LEU A 149 -9.48 -0.38 19.30
CA LEU A 149 -8.28 0.15 19.92
C LEU A 149 -8.63 1.26 20.91
N GLN A 150 -9.53 2.17 20.52
CA GLN A 150 -10.00 3.24 21.39
C GLN A 150 -10.67 2.67 22.65
N GLY A 151 -11.56 1.68 22.51
CA GLY A 151 -12.19 1.03 23.66
C GLY A 151 -11.17 0.33 24.58
N SER A 152 -10.16 -0.33 24.00
CA SER A 152 -9.08 -0.94 24.79
C SER A 152 -8.22 0.10 25.53
N MET A 153 -8.00 1.26 24.91
CA MET A 153 -7.26 2.36 25.51
C MET A 153 -8.06 3.00 26.65
N GLU A 154 -9.37 3.16 26.50
CA GLU A 154 -10.27 3.63 27.57
C GLU A 154 -10.26 2.68 28.77
N GLN A 155 -10.31 1.36 28.55
CA GLN A 155 -10.19 0.37 29.64
C GLN A 155 -8.85 0.42 30.35
N VAL A 156 -7.74 0.59 29.62
CA VAL A 156 -6.41 0.74 30.22
C VAL A 156 -6.35 2.03 31.06
N LEU A 157 -6.91 3.12 30.57
CA LEU A 157 -6.98 4.39 31.31
C LEU A 157 -7.81 4.26 32.59
N GLU A 158 -8.94 3.56 32.54
CA GLU A 158 -9.79 3.29 33.70
C GLU A 158 -9.08 2.42 34.73
N LEU A 159 -8.37 1.37 34.29
CA LEU A 159 -7.58 0.50 35.15
C LEU A 159 -6.43 1.26 35.84
N LEU A 160 -5.74 2.12 35.10
CA LEU A 160 -4.70 3.00 35.64
C LEU A 160 -5.27 4.00 36.65
N GLN A 161 -6.45 4.57 36.37
CA GLN A 161 -7.11 5.49 37.28
C GLN A 161 -7.54 4.80 38.59
N GLU A 162 -8.00 3.54 38.51
CA GLU A 162 -8.35 2.74 39.67
C GLU A 162 -7.10 2.37 40.50
N MET A 163 -6.00 2.00 39.85
CA MET A 163 -4.73 1.75 40.54
C MET A 163 -4.18 3.00 41.25
N VAL A 164 -4.35 4.18 40.65
CA VAL A 164 -3.93 5.46 41.27
C VAL A 164 -4.82 5.83 42.46
N LYS A 165 -6.11 5.45 42.46
CA LYS A 165 -7.02 5.68 43.61
C LYS A 165 -6.78 4.71 44.78
N GLN A 166 -6.20 3.54 44.52
CA GLN A 166 -5.91 2.52 45.54
C GLN A 166 -4.51 2.67 46.16
N SER A 167 -3.68 3.60 45.67
CA SER A 167 -2.37 3.97 46.24
C SER A 167 -2.43 5.26 47.04
#